data_AF-A0A6N7JKD0-F1
#
_entry.id   AF-A0A6N7JKD0-F1
#
_cell.length_a   1.000
_cell.length_b   1.000
_cell.length_c   1.000
_cell.angle_alpha   90.00
_cell.angle_beta   90.00
_cell.angle_gamma   90.00
#
_symmetry.space_group_name_H-M   'P 1'
#
loop_
_entity.id
_entity.type
_entity.pdbx_description
1 polymer ?
#
loop_
_entity_poly.entity_id
_entity_poly.type
_entity_poly.pdbx_seq_one_letter_code
_entity_poly.pdbx_strand_id
1 'polypeptide(L)' 'MPFPTSRSKPPAPHTGAAVAATDAESGTEGADRAEDLRKSLYALKVMHERGLLPTNQYEEEVARLKGDPT' A
#
# COMPACT_ATOMS: atom_id res chain seq x y z
N MET A 1 -5.57 11.27 73.16
CA MET A 1 -5.68 11.75 71.77
C MET A 1 -5.17 10.65 70.82
N PRO A 2 -6.02 9.76 70.27
CA PRO A 2 -5.62 8.89 69.17
C PRO A 2 -6.06 9.48 67.80
N PHE A 3 -5.12 9.60 66.86
CA PHE A 3 -5.41 9.87 65.45
C PHE A 3 -5.70 8.54 64.73
N PRO A 4 -6.82 8.37 64.01
CA PRO A 4 -6.97 7.28 63.06
C PRO A 4 -6.68 7.75 61.63
N THR A 5 -5.59 7.19 61.12
CA THR A 5 -5.37 6.68 59.76
C THR A 5 -6.49 6.91 58.73
N SER A 6 -6.14 7.57 57.62
CA SER A 6 -6.49 7.05 56.30
C SER A 6 -5.53 7.56 55.23
N ARG A 7 -4.80 6.60 54.67
CA ARG A 7 -3.84 6.71 53.59
C ARG A 7 -4.63 6.76 52.27
N SER A 8 -4.98 7.95 51.78
CA SER A 8 -5.58 8.11 50.46
C SER A 8 -4.48 8.11 49.39
N LYS A 9 -4.11 6.93 48.91
CA LYS A 9 -3.37 6.79 47.64
C LYS A 9 -4.39 6.98 46.51
N PRO A 10 -4.32 8.04 45.67
CA PRO A 10 -5.19 8.12 44.52
C PRO A 10 -4.78 7.02 43.52
N PRO A 11 -5.72 6.21 42.99
CA PRO A 11 -5.42 5.40 41.83
C PRO A 11 -5.28 6.35 40.65
N ALA A 12 -4.06 6.50 40.14
CA ALA A 12 -3.83 7.13 38.85
C ALA A 12 -4.40 6.22 37.76
N PRO A 13 -5.41 6.65 36.99
CA PRO A 13 -5.77 5.93 35.79
C PRO A 13 -4.85 6.41 34.68
N HIS A 14 -3.83 5.57 34.43
CA HIS A 14 -3.35 5.14 33.13
C HIS A 14 -3.30 6.25 32.06
N THR A 15 -2.08 6.68 31.76
CA THR A 15 -1.63 7.19 30.46
C THR A 15 -2.60 6.79 29.35
N GLY A 16 -3.44 7.73 28.94
CA GLY A 16 -4.17 7.65 27.69
C GLY A 16 -3.11 7.61 26.60
N ALA A 17 -2.74 6.41 26.18
CA ALA A 17 -2.22 6.20 24.85
C ALA A 17 -3.31 6.73 23.92
N ALA A 18 -3.16 7.97 23.49
CA ALA A 18 -3.83 8.45 22.31
C ALA A 18 -3.34 7.51 21.21
N VAL A 19 -4.14 6.47 20.95
CA VAL A 19 -4.02 5.64 19.78
C VAL A 19 -4.14 6.65 18.65
N ALA A 20 -3.00 7.00 18.05
CA ALA A 20 -2.98 7.66 16.77
C ALA A 20 -3.75 6.70 15.85
N ALA A 21 -5.03 7.00 15.67
CA ALA A 21 -5.76 6.49 14.53
C ALA A 21 -5.02 7.08 13.34
N THR A 22 -4.04 6.32 12.84
CA THR A 22 -3.63 6.44 11.46
C THR A 22 -4.91 6.23 10.69
N ASP A 23 -5.52 7.34 10.29
CA ASP A 23 -6.54 7.43 9.27
C ASP A 23 -6.11 6.43 8.20
N ALA A 24 -6.95 5.41 8.01
CA ALA A 24 -6.63 4.31 7.14
C ALA A 24 -6.16 4.91 5.82
N GLU A 25 -4.89 4.69 5.45
CA GLU A 25 -4.48 4.89 4.07
C GLU A 25 -5.31 3.91 3.26
N SER A 26 -6.50 4.34 2.86
CA SER A 26 -7.28 3.74 1.81
C SER A 26 -6.54 4.09 0.53
N GLY A 27 -5.34 3.51 0.38
CA GLY A 27 -4.73 3.32 -0.90
C GLY A 27 -5.77 2.56 -1.70
N THR A 28 -6.37 3.23 -2.68
CA THR A 28 -7.17 2.58 -3.69
C THR A 28 -6.20 1.76 -4.54
N GLU A 29 -5.67 0.68 -3.96
CA GLU A 29 -4.82 -0.30 -4.62
C GLU A 29 -5.68 -0.97 -5.69
N GLY A 30 -5.64 -0.46 -6.92
CA GLY A 30 -6.29 -1.08 -8.08
C GLY A 30 -7.45 -0.30 -8.69
N ALA A 31 -7.38 1.03 -8.76
CA ALA A 31 -8.48 1.82 -9.31
C ALA A 31 -8.75 1.59 -10.82
N ASP A 32 -7.81 1.10 -11.63
CA ASP A 32 -8.15 0.75 -13.01
C ASP A 32 -7.17 -0.26 -13.65
N ARG A 33 -7.55 -1.54 -13.65
CA ARG A 33 -6.78 -2.60 -14.32
C ARG A 33 -6.52 -2.28 -15.81
N ALA A 34 -7.43 -1.57 -16.47
CA ALA A 34 -7.23 -1.18 -17.86
C ALA A 34 -6.17 -0.07 -17.97
N GLU A 35 -6.09 0.84 -16.99
CA GLU A 35 -5.01 1.82 -16.91
C GLU A 35 -3.65 1.15 -16.63
N ASP A 36 -3.61 0.16 -15.73
CA ASP A 36 -2.40 -0.59 -15.43
C ASP A 36 -1.89 -1.38 -16.64
N LEU A 37 -2.79 -2.00 -17.40
CA LEU A 37 -2.45 -2.66 -18.67
C LEU A 37 -1.91 -1.66 -19.69
N ARG A 38 -2.54 -0.49 -19.84
CA ARG A 38 -2.06 0.57 -20.76
C ARG A 38 -0.66 1.05 -20.39
N LYS A 39 -0.41 1.30 -19.10
CA LYS A 39 0.91 1.71 -18.59
C LYS A 39 1.96 0.63 -18.84
N SER A 40 1.62 -0.63 -18.60
CA SER A 40 2.50 -1.78 -18.80
C SER A 40 2.89 -1.94 -20.27
N LEU A 41 1.93 -1.87 -21.19
CA LEU A 41 2.19 -1.92 -22.63
C LEU A 41 3.05 -0.74 -23.11
N TYR A 42 2.80 0.45 -22.57
CA TYR A 42 3.61 1.63 -22.88
C TYR A 42 5.06 1.48 -22.42
N ALA A 43 5.28 0.97 -21.20
CA ALA A 43 6.62 0.71 -20.68
C ALA A 43 7.38 -0.30 -21.55
N LEU A 44 6.75 -1.41 -21.93
CA LEU A 44 7.35 -2.41 -22.83
C LEU A 44 7.75 -1.80 -24.18
N LYS A 45 6.89 -0.97 -24.77
CA LYS A 45 7.18 -0.27 -26.02
C LYS A 45 8.41 0.64 -25.88
N VAL A 46 8.48 1.44 -24.81
CA VAL A 46 9.62 2.34 -24.57
C VAL A 46 10.92 1.55 -24.38
N MET A 47 10.87 0.41 -23.67
CA MET A 47 12.04 -0.46 -23.49
C MET A 47 12.52 -1.04 -24.83
N HIS A 48 11.60 -1.46 -25.70
CA HIS A 48 11.92 -1.94 -27.04
C HIS A 48 12.54 -0.83 -27.90
N GLU A 49 11.92 0.36 -27.95
CA GLU A 49 12.42 1.51 -28.72
C GLU A 49 13.82 1.97 -28.28
N ARG A 50 14.15 1.80 -26.99
CA ARG A 50 15.48 2.11 -26.43
C ARG A 50 16.49 0.99 -26.59
N GLY A 51 16.11 -0.14 -27.19
CA GLY A 51 16.98 -1.31 -27.36
C GLY A 51 17.28 -2.05 -26.05
N LEU A 52 16.51 -1.81 -24.99
CA LEU A 52 16.62 -2.49 -23.70
C LEU A 52 15.92 -3.86 -23.70
N LEU A 53 15.00 -4.06 -24.65
CA LEU A 53 14.24 -5.29 -24.82
C LEU A 53 14.34 -5.78 -26.27
N PRO A 54 14.83 -7.00 -26.52
CA PRO A 54 14.83 -7.61 -27.85
C PRO A 54 13.41 -7.76 -28.42
N THR A 55 13.26 -7.68 -29.75
CA THR A 55 11.94 -7.72 -30.42
C THR A 55 11.14 -8.99 -30.09
N ASN A 56 11.78 -10.16 -30.04
CA ASN A 56 11.10 -11.41 -29.67
C ASN A 56 10.52 -11.37 -28.26
N GLN A 57 11.28 -10.85 -27.29
CA GLN A 57 10.81 -10.73 -25.90
C GLN A 57 9.69 -9.68 -25.76
N TYR A 58 9.78 -8.58 -26.52
CA TYR A 58 8.71 -7.58 -26.56
C TYR A 58 7.40 -8.18 -27.08
N GLU A 59 7.45 -8.93 -28.18
CA GLU A 59 6.26 -9.55 -28.78
C GLU A 59 5.64 -10.60 -27.85
N GLU A 60 6.46 -11.43 -27.18
CA GLU A 60 6.00 -12.42 -26.19
C GLU A 60 5.30 -11.75 -24.99
N GLU A 61 5.89 -10.71 -24.41
CA GLU A 61 5.32 -10.01 -23.26
C GLU A 61 4.04 -9.23 -23.62
N VAL A 62 4.00 -8.61 -24.81
CA VAL A 62 2.78 -7.96 -25.32
C VAL A 62 1.68 -8.98 -25.57
N ALA A 63 2.02 -10.16 -26.12
CA ALA A 63 1.06 -11.23 -26.33
C ALA A 63 0.55 -11.79 -24.99
N ARG A 64 1.43 -11.94 -23.97
CA ARG A 64 1.02 -12.36 -22.63
C ARG A 64 0.05 -11.36 -22.00
N LEU A 65 0.37 -10.06 -22.02
CA LEU A 65 -0.48 -9.02 -21.43
C LEU A 65 -1.81 -8.80 -22.17
N LYS A 66 -1.87 -9.10 -23.47
CA LYS A 66 -3.13 -9.06 -24.24
C LYS A 66 -3.92 -10.36 -24.15
N GLY A 67 -3.23 -11.48 -23.94
CA GLY A 67 -3.75 -12.84 -23.89
C GLY A 67 -4.05 -13.36 -22.50
N ASP A 68 -3.80 -12.57 -21.45
CA ASP A 68 -4.40 -12.70 -20.12
C ASP A 68 -5.76 -11.96 -20.13
N PRO A 69 -6.87 -12.61 -20.54
CA PRO A 69 -8.18 -12.12 -20.18
C PRO A 69 -8.33 -12.32 -18.67
N THR A 70 -8.32 -11.23 -17.92
CA THR A 70 -8.96 -11.21 -16.59
C THR A 70 -10.38 -11.74 -16.63
#